data_AF-A0A1C5Z6E6-F1
#
_entry.id   AF-A0A1C5Z6E6-F1
#
_cell.length_a   1.000
_cell.length_b   1.000
_cell.length_c   1.000
_cell.angle_alpha   90.00
_cell.angle_beta   90.00
_cell.angle_gamma   90.00
#
_symmetry.space_group_name_H-M   'P 1'
#
loop_
_entity.id
_entity.type
_entity.pdbx_description
1 polymer ?
#
loop_
_entity_poly.entity_id
_entity_poly.type
_entity_poly.pdbx_seq_one_letter_code
_entity_poly.pdbx_strand_id
1 'polypeptide(L)'
;MSSAANVTVTIRNDAPFVPAGRYYLFSEPAAWTLMPTDEGSEQLPLTLDKHSYALGAEPVSSEPDEIQGLLRVYKVRPIALTLTDVRGTKAALSVSYRAENLAVLQEWGLDCRSAGEPKNPPEKSFLVRVTDGGELLSKGKLEVWREGDTLCLFRRDRNLYTGKDNLYSGELPVQAIRFYRLCGGMRTETRVSGGGVTVDRSAAYWAGWEHPFSFNPHGRAIEAAVQSEPVRTEQVQHDERYVQLRVQWENRRVDLRFSPDSLAAFDALIPEKEFDEVALSDRTPTPVEQLDILAGLCGRGFVTREEFEQAKARLLGKI
;
A
#
# COMPACT_ATOMS: atom_id res chain seq x y z
N MET A 1 -12.07 17.53 37.17
CA MET A 1 -13.17 16.75 36.57
C MET A 1 -12.55 15.85 35.53
N SER A 2 -12.43 14.56 35.80
CA SER A 2 -11.97 13.59 34.79
C SER A 2 -13.02 13.59 33.67
N SER A 3 -12.60 13.92 32.45
CA SER A 3 -13.46 13.81 31.26
C SER A 3 -13.87 12.35 31.13
N ALA A 4 -15.10 12.00 31.50
CA ALA A 4 -15.63 10.66 31.29
C ALA A 4 -15.61 10.37 29.78
N ALA A 5 -14.90 9.32 29.37
CA ALA A 5 -14.81 8.91 27.99
C ALA A 5 -16.21 8.55 27.46
N ASN A 6 -16.53 9.01 26.25
CA ASN A 6 -17.83 8.81 25.63
C ASN A 6 -17.71 8.36 24.18
N VAL A 7 -18.80 7.80 23.65
CA VAL A 7 -18.93 7.49 22.24
C VAL A 7 -20.22 8.06 21.70
N THR A 8 -20.18 8.59 20.47
CA THR A 8 -21.40 9.04 19.79
C THR A 8 -22.13 7.85 19.19
N VAL A 9 -23.33 7.57 19.68
CA VAL A 9 -24.23 6.52 19.20
C VAL A 9 -25.38 7.13 18.40
N THR A 10 -25.81 6.44 17.36
CA THR A 10 -27.08 6.71 16.67
C THR A 10 -28.03 5.57 16.97
N ILE A 11 -29.22 5.88 17.47
CA ILE A 11 -30.28 4.93 17.80
C ILE A 11 -31.38 5.05 16.75
N ARG A 12 -31.82 3.90 16.23
CA ARG A 12 -32.85 3.83 15.17
C ARG A 12 -34.27 3.91 15.76
N ASN A 13 -35.23 4.29 14.92
CA ASN A 13 -36.67 4.48 15.27
C ASN A 13 -37.37 3.23 15.81
N ASP A 14 -36.76 2.06 15.70
CA ASP A 14 -37.29 0.77 16.15
C ASP A 14 -36.90 0.41 17.60
N ALA A 15 -36.12 1.26 18.29
CA ALA A 15 -35.76 1.03 19.68
C ALA A 15 -36.98 1.20 20.61
N PRO A 16 -37.35 0.16 21.39
CA PRO A 16 -38.63 0.14 22.11
C PRO A 16 -38.63 0.92 23.44
N PHE A 17 -37.47 1.21 24.01
CA PHE A 17 -37.34 1.89 25.31
C PHE A 17 -36.37 3.09 25.28
N VAL A 18 -35.78 3.38 24.13
CA VAL A 18 -34.94 4.57 23.93
C VAL A 18 -35.44 5.30 22.69
N PRO A 19 -35.70 6.62 22.77
CA PRO A 19 -36.05 7.40 21.60
C PRO A 19 -34.94 7.34 20.56
N ALA A 20 -35.33 7.42 19.29
CA ALA A 20 -34.35 7.54 18.22
C ALA A 20 -33.72 8.92 18.20
N GLY A 21 -32.45 8.94 17.80
CA GLY A 21 -31.65 10.15 17.82
C GLY A 21 -30.17 9.86 17.91
N ARG A 22 -29.41 10.93 18.08
CA ARG A 22 -27.97 10.88 18.33
C ARG A 22 -27.71 11.20 19.80
N TYR A 23 -26.90 10.37 20.44
CA TYR A 23 -26.56 10.51 21.84
C TYR A 23 -25.05 10.37 22.04
N TYR A 24 -24.53 11.05 23.04
CA TYR A 24 -23.30 10.66 23.71
C TYR A 24 -23.64 9.55 24.71
N LEU A 25 -23.04 8.38 24.53
CA LEU A 25 -23.13 7.27 25.46
C LEU A 25 -21.93 7.33 26.41
N PHE A 26 -22.21 7.30 27.71
CA PHE A 26 -21.21 7.24 28.78
C PHE A 26 -21.36 5.93 29.55
N SER A 27 -20.22 5.39 29.99
CA SER A 27 -20.14 4.21 30.86
C SER A 27 -19.75 4.66 32.27
N GLU A 28 -20.74 4.81 33.14
CA GLU A 28 -20.51 5.06 34.57
C GLU A 28 -20.43 3.72 35.32
N PRO A 29 -19.84 3.65 36.52
CA PRO A 29 -19.67 2.38 37.24
C PRO A 29 -20.97 1.58 37.41
N ALA A 30 -22.09 2.26 37.66
CA ALA A 30 -23.40 1.63 37.91
C ALA A 30 -24.42 1.77 36.76
N ALA A 31 -24.17 2.63 35.78
CA ALA A 31 -25.16 2.98 34.77
C ALA A 31 -24.56 3.28 33.39
N TRP A 32 -25.40 3.16 32.36
CA TRP A 32 -25.20 3.72 31.03
C TRP A 32 -25.98 5.03 30.94
N THR A 33 -25.31 6.13 30.59
CA THR A 33 -25.96 7.44 30.44
C THR A 33 -25.97 7.84 28.97
N LEU A 34 -27.16 8.12 28.42
CA LEU A 34 -27.37 8.63 27.07
C LEU A 34 -27.73 10.11 27.14
N MET A 35 -26.81 10.96 26.71
CA MET A 35 -27.02 12.41 26.65
C MET A 35 -27.28 12.82 25.20
N PRO A 36 -28.42 13.47 24.87
CA PRO A 36 -28.70 13.93 23.51
C PRO A 36 -27.59 14.86 22.99
N THR A 37 -27.25 14.74 21.70
CA THR A 37 -26.21 15.60 21.10
C THR A 37 -26.72 16.99 20.70
N ASP A 38 -28.03 17.13 20.50
CA ASP A 38 -28.62 18.34 19.97
C ASP A 38 -28.98 19.29 21.12
N GLU A 39 -28.26 20.40 21.24
CA GLU A 39 -28.39 21.43 22.29
C GLU A 39 -29.75 22.16 22.33
N GLY A 40 -30.71 21.77 21.49
CA GLY A 40 -32.09 22.28 21.48
C GLY A 40 -33.16 21.19 21.49
N SER A 41 -32.79 19.91 21.68
CA SER A 41 -33.77 18.85 21.83
C SER A 41 -34.39 18.87 23.24
N GLU A 42 -35.71 18.80 23.34
CA GLU A 42 -36.41 18.62 24.64
C GLU A 42 -36.18 17.21 25.24
N GLN A 43 -35.32 16.40 24.61
CA GLN A 43 -34.98 15.08 25.09
C GLN A 43 -34.14 15.23 26.35
N LEU A 44 -34.58 14.60 27.44
CA LEU A 44 -33.81 14.55 28.68
C LEU A 44 -32.74 13.45 28.60
N PRO A 45 -31.61 13.60 29.31
CA PRO A 45 -30.65 12.52 29.47
C PRO A 45 -31.34 11.27 30.04
N LEU A 46 -31.02 10.11 29.48
CA LEU A 46 -31.55 8.82 29.91
C LEU A 46 -30.46 8.04 30.64
N THR A 47 -30.72 7.65 31.89
CA THR A 47 -29.81 6.84 32.70
C THR A 47 -30.37 5.44 32.87
N LEU A 48 -29.59 4.42 32.49
CA LEU A 48 -29.98 3.02 32.45
C LEU A 48 -29.07 2.21 33.35
N ASP A 49 -29.63 1.54 34.35
CA ASP A 49 -28.86 0.76 35.33
C ASP A 49 -28.20 -0.49 34.68
N LYS A 50 -26.93 -0.74 35.01
CA LYS A 50 -26.14 -1.85 34.43
C LYS A 50 -26.58 -3.24 34.91
N HIS A 51 -27.31 -3.37 36.01
CA HIS A 51 -27.92 -4.64 36.41
C HIS A 51 -29.13 -4.99 35.54
N SER A 52 -29.78 -3.95 35.01
CA SER A 52 -30.99 -4.10 34.19
C SER A 52 -30.70 -4.08 32.69
N TYR A 53 -29.64 -3.38 32.28
CA TYR A 53 -29.30 -3.18 30.87
C TYR A 53 -27.85 -3.60 30.56
N ALA A 54 -27.70 -4.53 29.63
CA ALA A 54 -26.41 -5.00 29.14
C ALA A 54 -26.10 -4.41 27.76
N LEU A 55 -24.91 -3.83 27.62
CA LEU A 55 -24.37 -3.40 26.33
C LEU A 55 -23.49 -4.50 25.76
N GLY A 56 -23.78 -4.92 24.53
CA GLY A 56 -22.97 -5.87 23.78
C GLY A 56 -22.58 -5.32 22.41
N ALA A 57 -21.49 -5.81 21.85
CA ALA A 57 -21.14 -5.59 20.46
C ALA A 57 -21.65 -6.77 19.62
N GLU A 58 -22.24 -6.48 18.46
CA GLU A 58 -22.60 -7.54 17.53
C GLU A 58 -21.33 -8.10 16.85
N PRO A 59 -21.24 -9.43 16.66
CA PRO A 59 -20.09 -10.02 16.01
C PRO A 59 -19.99 -9.53 14.56
N VAL A 60 -18.80 -9.06 14.18
CA VAL A 60 -18.50 -8.69 12.80
C VAL A 60 -18.32 -9.97 11.98
N SER A 61 -18.93 -10.03 10.80
CA SER A 61 -18.72 -11.15 9.88
C SER A 61 -17.25 -11.29 9.54
N SER A 62 -16.71 -12.50 9.69
CA SER A 62 -15.35 -12.86 9.29
C SER A 62 -15.19 -13.08 7.79
N GLU A 63 -16.29 -13.11 7.05
CA GLU A 63 -16.27 -13.30 5.60
C GLU A 63 -15.93 -11.98 4.89
N PRO A 64 -15.01 -12.01 3.90
CA PRO A 64 -14.70 -10.82 3.13
C PRO A 64 -15.86 -10.40 2.23
N ASP A 65 -16.02 -9.09 2.04
CA ASP A 65 -17.00 -8.52 1.11
C ASP A 65 -16.61 -8.77 -0.36
N GLU A 66 -15.31 -8.85 -0.64
CA GLU A 66 -14.75 -9.06 -1.98
C GLU A 66 -13.36 -9.70 -1.88
N ILE A 67 -12.95 -10.43 -2.92
CA ILE A 67 -11.60 -11.02 -3.04
C ILE A 67 -10.94 -10.46 -4.30
N GLN A 68 -9.78 -9.82 -4.14
CA GLN A 68 -8.98 -9.24 -5.21
C GLN A 68 -7.59 -9.90 -5.23
N GLY A 69 -7.47 -11.00 -5.98
CA GLY A 69 -6.26 -11.80 -5.99
C GLY A 69 -5.96 -12.36 -4.61
N LEU A 70 -4.84 -11.95 -4.00
CA LEU A 70 -4.44 -12.32 -2.64
C LEU A 70 -5.12 -11.48 -1.55
N LEU A 71 -5.73 -10.35 -1.91
CA LEU A 71 -6.28 -9.40 -0.94
C LEU A 71 -7.76 -9.70 -0.69
N ARG A 72 -8.09 -10.01 0.56
CA ARG A 72 -9.45 -10.02 1.08
C ARG A 72 -9.86 -8.60 1.43
N VAL A 73 -10.96 -8.14 0.87
CA VAL A 73 -11.47 -6.77 1.06
C VAL A 73 -12.63 -6.80 2.04
N TYR A 74 -12.53 -5.99 3.08
CA TYR A 74 -13.55 -5.80 4.09
C TYR A 74 -13.98 -4.33 4.09
N LYS A 75 -15.27 -4.10 3.87
CA LYS A 75 -15.85 -2.76 3.95
C LYS A 75 -16.01 -2.41 5.41
N VAL A 76 -15.42 -1.30 5.84
CA VAL A 76 -15.58 -0.82 7.21
C VAL A 76 -17.01 -0.35 7.39
N ARG A 77 -17.72 -1.02 8.29
CA ARG A 77 -19.10 -0.69 8.66
C ARG A 77 -19.10 0.04 10.00
N PRO A 78 -20.11 0.86 10.29
CA PRO A 78 -20.35 1.32 11.65
C PRO A 78 -20.41 0.14 12.62
N ILE A 79 -19.89 0.33 13.82
CA ILE A 79 -19.94 -0.66 14.89
C ILE A 79 -21.40 -0.79 15.33
N ALA A 80 -21.93 -2.00 15.21
CA ALA A 80 -23.26 -2.34 15.70
C ALA A 80 -23.16 -2.75 17.17
N LEU A 81 -23.80 -1.99 18.05
CA LEU A 81 -23.96 -2.31 19.45
C LEU A 81 -25.42 -2.65 19.73
N THR A 82 -25.65 -3.50 20.71
CA THR A 82 -26.98 -3.86 21.17
C THR A 82 -27.09 -3.55 22.65
N LEU A 83 -28.10 -2.79 23.03
CA LEU A 83 -28.48 -2.59 24.41
C LEU A 83 -29.67 -3.50 24.71
N THR A 84 -29.53 -4.39 25.70
CA THR A 84 -30.53 -5.42 26.02
C THR A 84 -31.04 -5.22 27.44
N ASP A 85 -32.36 -5.14 27.60
CA ASP A 85 -33.06 -5.10 28.90
C ASP A 85 -33.22 -6.51 29.52
N VAL A 86 -33.53 -6.60 30.81
CA VAL A 86 -33.79 -7.86 31.55
C VAL A 86 -34.86 -8.74 30.90
N ARG A 87 -35.78 -8.14 30.14
CA ARG A 87 -36.84 -8.85 29.41
C ARG A 87 -36.37 -9.44 28.07
N GLY A 88 -35.10 -9.22 27.70
CA GLY A 88 -34.54 -9.63 26.42
C GLY A 88 -34.85 -8.68 25.26
N THR A 89 -35.51 -7.56 25.54
CA THR A 89 -35.82 -6.52 24.56
C THR A 89 -34.54 -5.81 24.14
N LYS A 90 -34.33 -5.61 22.84
CA LYS A 90 -33.09 -5.06 22.27
C LYS A 90 -33.32 -3.69 21.63
N ALA A 91 -32.38 -2.78 21.85
CA ALA A 91 -32.22 -1.55 21.08
C ALA A 91 -30.90 -1.62 20.30
N ALA A 92 -30.97 -1.36 18.99
CA ALA A 92 -29.80 -1.33 18.12
C ALA A 92 -29.18 0.06 18.10
N LEU A 93 -27.87 0.13 18.37
CA LEU A 93 -27.08 1.35 18.33
C LEU A 93 -26.00 1.23 17.25
N SER A 94 -25.74 2.33 16.57
CA SER A 94 -24.73 2.43 15.54
C SER A 94 -23.67 3.46 15.94
N VAL A 95 -22.40 3.04 16.00
CA VAL A 95 -21.26 3.90 16.33
C VAL A 95 -20.34 4.00 15.13
N SER A 96 -19.88 5.21 14.81
CA SER A 96 -18.91 5.37 13.71
C SER A 96 -17.58 4.67 14.02
N TYR A 97 -17.03 3.97 13.03
CA TYR A 97 -15.77 3.23 13.16
C TYR A 97 -14.56 4.20 13.15
N ARG A 98 -14.22 4.75 14.32
CA ARG A 98 -13.10 5.70 14.51
C ARG A 98 -12.18 5.21 15.61
N ALA A 99 -10.89 5.54 15.52
CA ALA A 99 -9.89 5.14 16.52
C ALA A 99 -10.26 5.60 17.94
N GLU A 100 -10.78 6.82 18.06
CA GLU A 100 -11.28 7.38 19.34
C GLU A 100 -12.39 6.51 19.93
N ASN A 101 -13.42 6.17 19.16
CA ASN A 101 -14.52 5.33 19.63
C ASN A 101 -14.07 3.90 19.95
N LEU A 102 -13.16 3.33 19.16
CA LEU A 102 -12.61 2.00 19.40
C LEU A 102 -11.83 1.93 20.71
N ALA A 103 -11.03 2.96 21.03
CA ALA A 103 -10.29 3.03 22.29
C ALA A 103 -11.24 3.03 23.49
N VAL A 104 -12.29 3.86 23.45
CA VAL A 104 -13.29 3.93 24.52
C VAL A 104 -14.08 2.61 24.66
N LEU A 105 -14.49 2.00 23.54
CA LEU A 105 -15.19 0.71 23.58
C LEU A 105 -14.29 -0.42 24.12
N GLN A 106 -13.00 -0.40 23.80
CA GLN A 106 -12.02 -1.34 24.33
C GLN A 106 -11.83 -1.17 25.85
N GLU A 107 -11.81 0.07 26.36
CA GLU A 107 -11.81 0.35 27.80
C GLU A 107 -13.05 -0.21 28.50
N TRP A 108 -14.19 -0.28 27.80
CA TRP A 108 -15.42 -0.89 28.30
C TRP A 108 -15.46 -2.41 28.14
N GLY A 109 -14.39 -3.03 27.63
CA GLY A 109 -14.28 -4.47 27.43
C GLY A 109 -14.96 -5.00 26.17
N LEU A 110 -15.32 -4.12 25.22
CA LEU A 110 -15.92 -4.49 23.94
C LEU A 110 -14.86 -4.50 22.83
N ASP A 111 -14.56 -5.68 22.29
CA ASP A 111 -13.68 -5.81 21.11
C ASP A 111 -14.50 -5.63 19.82
N CYS A 112 -14.49 -4.40 19.30
CA CYS A 112 -15.29 -3.98 18.16
C CYS A 112 -14.46 -3.87 16.86
N ARG A 113 -13.30 -4.52 16.79
CA ARG A 113 -12.43 -4.46 15.60
C ARG A 113 -13.09 -5.10 14.38
N SER A 114 -12.82 -4.53 13.22
CA SER A 114 -13.29 -5.07 11.93
C SER A 114 -12.52 -6.34 11.57
N ALA A 115 -13.18 -7.30 10.91
CA ALA A 115 -12.64 -8.62 10.59
C ALA A 115 -11.36 -8.63 9.72
N GLY A 116 -11.04 -7.50 9.09
CA GLY A 116 -9.82 -7.32 8.29
C GLY A 116 -8.66 -6.63 8.99
N GLU A 117 -8.83 -6.16 10.23
CA GLU A 117 -7.73 -5.50 10.96
C GLU A 117 -6.78 -6.53 11.58
N PRO A 118 -5.46 -6.29 11.53
CA PRO A 118 -4.49 -7.16 12.19
C PRO A 118 -4.75 -7.17 13.70
N LYS A 119 -4.89 -8.36 14.28
CA LYS A 119 -5.16 -8.53 15.72
C LYS A 119 -4.00 -8.00 16.55
N ASN A 120 -2.77 -8.27 16.13
CA ASN A 120 -1.53 -7.81 16.74
C ASN A 120 -0.61 -7.27 15.63
N PRO A 121 -0.75 -6.00 15.21
CA PRO A 121 0.19 -5.41 14.28
C PRO A 121 1.58 -5.40 14.91
N PRO A 122 2.64 -5.82 14.21
CA PRO A 122 3.98 -5.82 14.77
C PRO A 122 4.52 -4.39 14.94
N GLU A 123 5.45 -4.21 15.89
CA GLU A 123 6.13 -2.93 16.10
C GLU A 123 6.94 -2.48 14.86
N LYS A 124 7.35 -3.44 14.01
CA LYS A 124 8.06 -3.18 12.76
C LYS A 124 7.21 -3.62 11.58
N SER A 125 6.64 -2.64 10.88
CA SER A 125 6.02 -2.81 9.56
C SER A 125 6.74 -1.92 8.54
N PHE A 126 6.71 -2.34 7.28
CA PHE A 126 7.32 -1.60 6.18
C PHE A 126 6.25 -1.17 5.18
N LEU A 127 6.35 0.06 4.69
CA LEU A 127 5.47 0.56 3.66
C LEU A 127 6.08 0.28 2.28
N VAL A 128 5.45 -0.60 1.50
CA VAL A 128 5.85 -0.89 0.12
C VAL A 128 4.83 -0.32 -0.86
N ARG A 129 5.29 0.07 -2.05
CA ARG A 129 4.39 0.57 -3.11
C ARG A 129 4.36 -0.40 -4.27
N VAL A 130 3.19 -0.98 -4.54
CA VAL A 130 2.94 -1.84 -5.70
C VAL A 130 2.74 -0.97 -6.95
N THR A 131 3.61 -1.12 -7.94
CA THR A 131 3.51 -0.46 -9.25
C THR A 131 2.79 -1.35 -10.26
N ASP A 132 3.03 -2.66 -10.21
CA ASP A 132 2.32 -3.68 -10.97
C ASP A 132 2.18 -4.94 -10.12
N GLY A 133 0.94 -5.36 -9.86
CA GLY A 133 0.66 -6.48 -8.96
C GLY A 133 0.29 -7.78 -9.68
N GLY A 134 0.44 -7.87 -11.01
CA GLY A 134 0.30 -9.13 -11.75
C GLY A 134 -0.98 -9.90 -11.45
N GLU A 135 -2.10 -9.19 -11.28
CA GLU A 135 -3.44 -9.69 -10.87
C GLU A 135 -3.54 -10.24 -9.43
N LEU A 136 -2.42 -10.56 -8.78
CA LEU A 136 -2.41 -11.01 -7.38
C LEU A 136 -2.60 -9.86 -6.40
N LEU A 137 -2.08 -8.67 -6.74
CA LEU A 137 -2.19 -7.46 -5.92
C LEU A 137 -2.75 -6.31 -6.73
N SER A 138 -3.61 -5.52 -6.09
CA SER A 138 -4.00 -4.22 -6.64
C SER A 138 -2.88 -3.19 -6.45
N LYS A 139 -2.78 -2.21 -7.36
CA LYS A 139 -1.81 -1.11 -7.23
C LYS A 139 -2.08 -0.27 -6.00
N GLY A 140 -1.03 0.29 -5.41
CA GLY A 140 -1.15 1.17 -4.24
C GLY A 140 -0.06 0.95 -3.20
N LYS A 141 -0.24 1.54 -2.03
CA LYS A 141 0.66 1.37 -0.88
C LYS A 141 0.13 0.25 0.01
N LEU A 142 1.00 -0.66 0.42
CA LEU A 142 0.71 -1.74 1.35
C LEU A 142 1.67 -1.63 2.53
N GLU A 143 1.15 -1.81 3.73
CA GLU A 143 1.95 -2.14 4.91
C GLU A 143 2.23 -3.65 4.88
N VAL A 144 3.49 -4.01 5.06
CA VAL A 144 3.95 -5.39 4.98
C VAL A 144 4.81 -5.71 6.18
N TRP A 145 4.56 -6.88 6.74
CA TRP A 145 5.39 -7.45 7.79
C TRP A 145 5.46 -8.97 7.64
N ARG A 146 6.37 -9.59 8.37
CA ARG A 146 6.54 -11.04 8.40
C ARG A 146 6.06 -11.59 9.72
N GLU A 147 5.21 -12.61 9.64
CA GLU A 147 4.77 -13.40 10.78
C GLU A 147 5.12 -14.87 10.49
N GLY A 148 6.22 -15.34 11.11
CA GLY A 148 6.75 -16.68 10.85
C GLY A 148 7.14 -16.90 9.38
N ASP A 149 6.43 -17.80 8.69
CA ASP A 149 6.64 -18.15 7.28
C ASP A 149 5.66 -17.44 6.33
N THR A 150 4.95 -16.42 6.80
CA THR A 150 3.98 -15.67 6.00
C THR A 150 4.31 -14.19 5.99
N LEU A 151 4.26 -13.56 4.82
CA LEU A 151 4.19 -12.12 4.67
C LEU A 151 2.75 -11.66 4.73
N CYS A 152 2.44 -10.85 5.73
CA CYS A 152 1.14 -10.25 5.91
C CYS A 152 1.12 -8.91 5.15
N LEU A 153 0.09 -8.72 4.35
CA LEU A 153 -0.13 -7.55 3.51
C LEU A 153 -1.37 -6.84 4.00
N PHE A 154 -1.25 -5.56 4.31
CA PHE A 154 -2.37 -4.77 4.81
C PHE A 154 -2.45 -3.42 4.10
N ARG A 155 -3.66 -2.96 3.84
CA ARG A 155 -3.91 -1.61 3.40
C ARG A 155 -5.24 -1.13 3.93
N ARG A 156 -5.26 0.11 4.39
CA ARG A 156 -6.49 0.83 4.71
C ARG A 156 -6.66 1.99 3.75
N ASP A 157 -7.64 1.89 2.87
CA ASP A 157 -8.02 3.00 2.02
C ASP A 157 -9.11 3.81 2.71
N ARG A 158 -8.82 5.08 2.98
CA ARG A 158 -9.81 6.05 3.45
C ARG A 158 -10.25 6.91 2.29
N ASN A 159 -11.47 6.70 1.80
CA ASN A 159 -12.01 7.57 0.76
C ASN A 159 -12.66 8.81 1.41
N LEU A 160 -11.93 9.92 1.36
CA LEU A 160 -12.35 11.21 1.92
C LEU A 160 -13.67 11.74 1.33
N TYR A 161 -14.03 11.35 0.10
CA TYR A 161 -15.20 11.87 -0.61
C TYR A 161 -16.44 10.98 -0.46
N THR A 162 -16.28 9.66 -0.36
CA THR A 162 -17.42 8.73 -0.24
C THR A 162 -17.67 8.26 1.18
N GLY A 163 -16.74 8.54 2.11
CA GLY A 163 -16.81 8.05 3.49
C GLY A 163 -16.73 6.52 3.60
N LYS A 164 -16.40 5.83 2.51
CA LYS A 164 -16.24 4.38 2.47
C LYS A 164 -14.79 4.03 2.74
N ASP A 165 -14.55 3.47 3.91
CA ASP A 165 -13.27 2.91 4.30
C ASP A 165 -13.25 1.43 3.87
N ASN A 166 -12.20 1.03 3.16
CA ASN A 166 -11.96 -0.36 2.81
C ASN A 166 -10.66 -0.84 3.47
N LEU A 167 -10.71 -2.03 4.05
CA LEU A 167 -9.56 -2.74 4.58
C LEU A 167 -9.21 -3.87 3.64
N TYR A 168 -7.95 -3.96 3.27
CA TYR A 168 -7.40 -5.04 2.47
C TYR A 168 -6.45 -5.80 3.36
N SER A 169 -6.67 -7.10 3.48
CA SER A 169 -5.81 -8.01 4.23
C SER A 169 -5.47 -9.19 3.33
N GLY A 170 -4.19 -9.50 3.21
CA GLY A 170 -3.71 -10.62 2.41
C GLY A 170 -2.53 -11.30 3.07
N GLU A 171 -2.34 -12.56 2.74
CA GLU A 171 -1.27 -13.40 3.27
C GLU A 171 -0.52 -14.02 2.10
N LEU A 172 0.80 -13.87 2.10
CA LEU A 172 1.68 -14.43 1.09
C LEU A 172 2.73 -15.33 1.77
N PRO A 173 2.64 -16.66 1.63
CA PRO A 173 3.64 -17.57 2.18
C PRO A 173 5.03 -17.30 1.59
N VAL A 174 6.05 -17.24 2.45
CA VAL A 174 7.44 -17.00 2.05
C VAL A 174 7.96 -18.12 1.16
N GLN A 175 7.50 -19.36 1.36
CA GLN A 175 7.77 -20.49 0.47
C GLN A 175 7.31 -20.28 -0.98
N ALA A 176 6.23 -19.52 -1.19
CA ALA A 176 5.72 -19.20 -2.53
C ALA A 176 6.65 -18.19 -3.24
N ILE A 177 7.39 -17.39 -2.48
CA ILE A 177 8.35 -16.44 -2.99
C ILE A 177 9.60 -17.18 -3.45
N ARG A 178 9.94 -17.00 -4.74
CA ARG A 178 11.14 -17.58 -5.34
C ARG A 178 12.35 -16.70 -5.08
N PHE A 179 12.23 -15.44 -5.43
CA PHE A 179 13.27 -14.44 -5.17
C PHE A 179 12.72 -13.02 -5.28
N TYR A 180 13.49 -12.05 -4.80
CA TYR A 180 13.34 -10.65 -5.13
C TYR A 180 14.65 -10.05 -5.65
N ARG A 181 14.57 -9.02 -6.50
CA ARG A 181 15.74 -8.29 -7.02
C ARG A 181 15.40 -6.88 -7.46
N LEU A 182 16.39 -5.98 -7.42
CA LEU A 182 16.28 -4.67 -8.06
C LEU A 182 16.48 -4.81 -9.58
N CYS A 183 15.60 -4.20 -10.36
CA CYS A 183 15.60 -4.21 -11.82
C CYS A 183 15.40 -2.79 -12.37
N GLY A 184 15.65 -2.61 -13.67
CA GLY A 184 15.51 -1.33 -14.35
C GLY A 184 16.79 -0.48 -14.30
N GLY A 185 16.70 0.76 -14.77
CA GLY A 185 17.83 1.68 -14.87
C GLY A 185 17.38 3.14 -14.76
N MET A 186 18.35 4.04 -14.73
CA MET A 186 18.08 5.48 -14.84
C MET A 186 18.19 5.90 -16.30
N ARG A 187 17.15 6.53 -16.82
CA ARG A 187 17.13 7.07 -18.18
C ARG A 187 17.12 8.58 -18.13
N THR A 188 18.00 9.22 -18.89
CA THR A 188 17.99 10.67 -19.05
C THR A 188 17.36 11.01 -20.39
N GLU A 189 16.38 11.91 -20.37
CA GLU A 189 15.78 12.51 -21.57
C GLU A 189 16.18 13.98 -21.64
N THR A 190 16.75 14.41 -22.76
CA THR A 190 17.01 15.83 -23.01
C THR A 190 15.80 16.44 -23.69
N ARG A 191 14.99 17.18 -22.94
CA ARG A 191 13.85 17.93 -23.48
C ARG A 191 14.33 19.27 -24.01
N VAL A 192 14.13 19.50 -25.30
CA VAL A 192 14.37 20.80 -25.93
C VAL A 192 13.02 21.51 -26.10
N SER A 193 12.92 22.73 -25.59
CA SER A 193 11.74 23.59 -25.68
C SER A 193 12.13 24.99 -26.16
N GLY A 194 11.19 25.75 -26.73
CA GLY A 194 11.47 27.02 -27.38
C GLY A 194 11.93 26.86 -28.84
N GLY A 195 12.39 27.95 -29.46
CA GLY A 195 12.71 27.99 -30.89
C GLY A 195 11.50 28.28 -31.80
N GLY A 196 10.34 28.57 -31.21
CA GLY A 196 9.20 29.11 -31.95
C GLY A 196 9.51 30.52 -32.44
N VAL A 197 9.23 30.78 -33.71
CA VAL A 197 9.28 32.12 -34.29
C VAL A 197 7.85 32.59 -34.50
N THR A 198 7.46 33.64 -33.79
CA THR A 198 6.16 34.29 -33.99
C THR A 198 6.36 35.64 -34.65
N VAL A 199 5.43 35.98 -35.54
CA VAL A 199 5.46 37.25 -36.27
C VAL A 199 4.31 38.11 -35.76
N ASP A 200 4.63 39.10 -34.94
CA ASP A 200 3.67 40.11 -34.51
C ASP A 200 3.51 41.17 -35.62
N ARG A 201 2.44 40.99 -36.41
CA ARG A 201 2.09 41.91 -37.51
C ARG A 201 1.73 43.31 -37.03
N SER A 202 1.29 43.46 -35.78
CA SER A 202 0.93 44.76 -35.22
C SER A 202 2.18 45.55 -34.84
N ALA A 203 3.19 44.89 -34.26
CA ALA A 203 4.51 45.48 -34.01
C ALA A 203 5.19 45.92 -35.31
N ALA A 204 5.08 45.11 -36.39
CA ALA A 204 5.57 45.47 -37.73
C ALA A 204 4.96 46.77 -38.27
N TYR A 205 3.66 46.98 -38.04
CA TYR A 205 2.93 48.15 -38.50
C TYR A 205 3.31 49.42 -37.71
N TRP A 206 3.47 49.31 -36.40
CA TRP A 206 3.86 50.43 -35.55
C TRP A 206 5.34 50.82 -35.66
N ALA A 207 6.23 49.89 -36.00
CA ALA A 207 7.66 50.18 -36.21
C ALA A 207 7.90 51.21 -37.35
N GLY A 208 7.01 51.26 -38.35
CA GLY A 208 7.05 52.29 -39.39
C GLY A 208 6.76 53.70 -38.89
N TRP A 209 5.97 53.82 -37.81
CA TRP A 209 5.64 55.08 -37.16
C TRP A 209 6.67 55.50 -36.10
N GLU A 210 7.32 54.54 -35.42
CA GLU A 210 8.41 54.82 -34.46
C GLU A 210 9.72 55.27 -35.15
N HIS A 211 9.91 54.92 -36.43
CA HIS A 211 11.11 55.27 -37.19
C HIS A 211 10.78 55.88 -38.58
N PRO A 212 10.08 57.03 -38.63
CA PRO A 212 9.50 57.58 -39.85
C PRO A 212 10.55 58.09 -40.86
N PHE A 213 11.79 58.29 -40.43
CA PHE A 213 12.90 58.76 -41.28
C PHE A 213 14.00 57.72 -41.46
N SER A 214 13.72 56.44 -41.19
CA SER A 214 14.72 55.39 -41.40
C SER A 214 14.92 55.12 -42.90
N PHE A 215 16.18 54.96 -43.31
CA PHE A 215 16.53 54.57 -44.69
C PHE A 215 16.25 53.09 -45.00
N ASN A 216 15.82 52.31 -43.99
CA ASN A 216 15.43 50.91 -44.15
C ASN A 216 14.21 50.58 -43.26
N PRO A 217 13.04 51.13 -43.59
CA PRO A 217 11.82 50.97 -42.77
C PRO A 217 11.30 49.53 -42.79
N HIS A 218 11.50 48.81 -43.90
CA HIS A 218 11.10 47.41 -44.02
C HIS A 218 11.96 46.48 -43.17
N GLY A 219 13.28 46.71 -43.08
CA GLY A 219 14.16 45.94 -42.20
C GLY A 219 13.79 46.07 -40.74
N ARG A 220 13.52 47.30 -40.26
CA ARG A 220 13.11 47.54 -38.87
C ARG A 220 11.74 46.97 -38.53
N ALA A 221 10.81 47.01 -39.48
CA ALA A 221 9.50 46.38 -39.31
C ALA A 221 9.61 44.85 -39.17
N ILE A 222 10.54 44.22 -39.90
CA ILE A 222 10.78 42.77 -39.79
C ILE A 222 11.44 42.43 -38.44
N GLU A 223 12.45 43.20 -38.03
CA GLU A 223 13.14 42.99 -36.73
C GLU A 223 12.19 43.15 -35.54
N ALA A 224 11.28 44.14 -35.58
CA ALA A 224 10.29 44.36 -34.51
C ALA A 224 9.17 43.31 -34.50
N ALA A 225 8.84 42.74 -35.67
CA ALA A 225 7.79 41.74 -35.80
C ALA A 225 8.24 40.35 -35.39
N VAL A 226 9.53 40.03 -35.55
CA VAL A 226 10.06 38.68 -35.31
C VAL A 226 10.43 38.54 -33.84
N GLN A 227 9.58 37.84 -33.09
CA GLN A 227 9.90 37.39 -31.75
C GLN A 227 10.31 35.93 -31.80
N SER A 228 11.47 35.62 -31.22
CA SER A 228 11.94 34.24 -31.09
C SER A 228 11.98 33.85 -29.62
N GLU A 229 11.39 32.71 -29.30
CA GLU A 229 11.52 32.14 -27.97
C GLU A 229 12.90 31.48 -27.84
N PRO A 230 13.71 31.82 -26.82
CA PRO A 230 15.03 31.25 -26.64
C PRO A 230 14.92 29.74 -26.43
N VAL A 231 15.76 28.98 -27.14
CA VAL A 231 15.84 27.53 -27.00
C VAL A 231 16.36 27.18 -25.60
N ARG A 232 15.59 26.41 -24.85
CA ARG A 232 15.93 25.89 -23.54
C ARG A 232 16.06 24.37 -23.61
N THR A 233 17.19 23.86 -23.14
CA THR A 233 17.44 22.43 -22.99
C THR A 233 17.36 22.07 -21.50
N GLU A 234 16.46 21.16 -21.16
CA GLU A 234 16.31 20.62 -19.81
C GLU A 234 16.60 19.11 -19.84
N GLN A 235 17.46 18.64 -18.94
CA GLN A 235 17.69 17.21 -18.76
C GLN A 235 16.72 16.68 -17.70
N VAL A 236 15.79 15.83 -18.12
CA VAL A 236 14.83 15.15 -17.25
C VAL A 236 15.35 13.75 -16.96
N GLN A 237 15.52 13.42 -15.67
CA GLN A 237 15.87 12.08 -15.24
C GLN A 237 14.60 11.29 -14.93
N HIS A 238 14.45 10.14 -15.59
CA HIS A 238 13.40 9.15 -15.34
C HIS A 238 14.00 7.97 -14.57
N ASP A 239 13.55 7.79 -13.32
CA ASP A 239 13.90 6.60 -12.54
C ASP A 239 12.94 5.46 -12.90
N GLU A 240 13.42 4.56 -13.75
CA GLU A 240 12.66 3.38 -14.19
C GLU A 240 12.98 2.14 -13.34
N ARG A 241 13.69 2.30 -12.22
CA ARG A 241 14.02 1.19 -11.33
C ARG A 241 12.79 0.68 -10.61
N TYR A 242 12.74 -0.62 -10.38
CA TYR A 242 11.68 -1.29 -9.63
C TYR A 242 12.22 -2.55 -8.95
N VAL A 243 11.60 -2.96 -7.85
CA VAL A 243 11.88 -4.25 -7.24
C VAL A 243 10.96 -5.29 -7.86
N GLN A 244 11.53 -6.34 -8.43
CA GLN A 244 10.82 -7.51 -8.92
C GLN A 244 10.75 -8.54 -7.81
N LEU A 245 9.54 -8.96 -7.44
CA LEU A 245 9.29 -10.10 -6.55
C LEU A 245 8.63 -11.20 -7.36
N ARG A 246 9.30 -12.35 -7.52
CA ARG A 246 8.76 -13.48 -8.27
C ARG A 246 8.11 -14.48 -7.33
N VAL A 247 6.83 -14.76 -7.57
CA VAL A 247 6.01 -15.65 -6.75
C VAL A 247 5.51 -16.82 -7.59
N GLN A 248 5.53 -18.02 -7.02
CA GLN A 248 4.84 -19.20 -7.53
C GLN A 248 3.49 -19.32 -6.82
N TRP A 249 2.40 -19.04 -7.53
CA TRP A 249 1.05 -19.06 -6.99
C TRP A 249 0.15 -19.95 -7.85
N GLU A 250 -0.56 -20.91 -7.27
CA GLU A 250 -1.55 -21.76 -7.98
C GLU A 250 -1.05 -22.25 -9.37
N ASN A 251 0.16 -22.80 -9.40
CA ASN A 251 0.87 -23.30 -10.59
C ASN A 251 1.32 -22.25 -11.64
N ARG A 252 1.05 -20.95 -11.44
CA ARG A 252 1.60 -19.87 -12.27
C ARG A 252 2.77 -19.15 -11.62
N ARG A 253 3.68 -18.66 -12.45
CA ARG A 253 4.72 -17.71 -12.06
C ARG A 253 4.20 -16.30 -12.29
N VAL A 254 4.18 -15.51 -11.24
CA VAL A 254 3.73 -14.12 -11.28
C VAL A 254 4.86 -13.22 -10.85
N ASP A 255 5.11 -12.19 -11.64
CA ASP A 255 6.10 -11.16 -11.34
C ASP A 255 5.37 -9.92 -10.81
N LEU A 256 5.64 -9.60 -9.55
CA LEU A 256 5.15 -8.41 -8.89
C LEU A 256 6.23 -7.33 -8.97
N ARG A 257 5.83 -6.09 -9.26
CA ARG A 257 6.72 -4.93 -9.31
C ARG A 257 6.36 -3.95 -8.22
N PHE A 258 7.38 -3.54 -7.49
CA PHE A 258 7.30 -2.56 -6.42
C PHE A 258 8.21 -1.37 -6.70
N SER A 259 7.98 -0.25 -6.02
CA SER A 259 8.88 0.89 -6.06
C SER A 259 10.28 0.51 -5.58
N PRO A 260 11.34 1.17 -6.07
CA PRO A 260 12.72 0.88 -5.67
C PRO A 260 12.94 1.03 -4.16
N ASP A 261 12.25 1.98 -3.52
CA ASP A 261 12.27 2.18 -2.05
C ASP A 261 11.83 0.94 -1.25
N SER A 262 11.09 0.03 -1.88
CA SER A 262 10.61 -1.19 -1.23
C SER A 262 11.71 -2.25 -1.06
N LEU A 263 12.91 -2.05 -1.63
CA LEU A 263 14.01 -3.00 -1.55
C LEU A 263 14.43 -3.25 -0.09
N ALA A 264 14.65 -2.17 0.67
CA ALA A 264 15.04 -2.24 2.08
C ALA A 264 14.00 -2.98 2.95
N ALA A 265 12.73 -2.94 2.56
CA ALA A 265 11.68 -3.71 3.23
C ALA A 265 11.87 -5.21 3.00
N PHE A 266 12.13 -5.64 1.76
CA PHE A 266 12.36 -7.06 1.45
C PHE A 266 13.69 -7.57 2.03
N ASP A 267 14.75 -6.76 2.04
CA ASP A 267 16.01 -7.10 2.71
C ASP A 267 15.82 -7.33 4.22
N ALA A 268 14.94 -6.56 4.86
CA ALA A 268 14.63 -6.74 6.27
C ALA A 268 13.69 -7.91 6.54
N LEU A 269 12.74 -8.19 5.64
CA LEU A 269 11.68 -9.16 5.88
C LEU A 269 12.01 -10.58 5.39
N ILE A 270 12.64 -10.71 4.22
CA ILE A 270 12.91 -12.00 3.56
C ILE A 270 14.33 -12.06 2.95
N PRO A 271 15.40 -11.72 3.69
CA PRO A 271 16.77 -11.68 3.16
C PRO A 271 17.20 -13.00 2.50
N GLU A 272 16.68 -14.13 2.97
CA GLU A 272 16.95 -15.46 2.39
C GLU A 272 16.39 -15.67 0.97
N LYS A 273 15.57 -14.74 0.48
CA LYS A 273 14.98 -14.73 -0.87
C LYS A 273 15.65 -13.72 -1.79
N GLU A 274 16.75 -13.09 -1.36
CA GLU A 274 17.51 -12.23 -2.26
C GLU A 274 17.97 -13.06 -3.47
N PHE A 275 17.80 -12.50 -4.66
CA PHE A 275 18.23 -13.17 -5.87
C PHE A 275 19.75 -13.22 -5.91
N ASP A 276 20.29 -14.40 -5.63
CA ASP A 276 21.70 -14.70 -5.86
C ASP A 276 21.90 -15.21 -7.30
N GLU A 277 22.60 -14.43 -8.13
CA GLU A 277 22.99 -14.84 -9.49
C GLU A 277 23.87 -16.10 -9.49
N VAL A 278 24.61 -16.36 -8.41
CA VAL A 278 25.51 -17.53 -8.29
C VAL A 278 24.70 -18.82 -8.12
N ALA A 279 23.54 -18.75 -7.46
CA ALA A 279 22.64 -19.89 -7.26
C ALA A 279 21.96 -20.37 -8.56
N LEU A 280 22.01 -19.60 -9.65
CA LEU A 280 21.57 -20.01 -10.99
C LEU A 280 22.55 -20.98 -11.68
N SER A 281 23.71 -21.25 -11.09
CA SER A 281 24.67 -22.24 -11.59
C SER A 281 24.30 -23.69 -11.25
N ASP A 282 22.99 -24.00 -11.18
CA ASP A 282 22.46 -25.38 -11.28
C ASP A 282 22.65 -26.00 -12.68
N ARG A 283 23.44 -25.35 -13.56
CA ARG A 283 24.01 -26.03 -14.73
C ARG A 283 25.07 -26.99 -14.21
N THR A 284 24.79 -28.29 -14.28
CA THR A 284 25.87 -29.29 -14.23
C THR A 284 26.93 -28.89 -15.26
N PRO A 285 28.17 -28.58 -14.83
CA PRO A 285 29.20 -28.16 -15.76
C PRO A 285 29.37 -29.24 -16.83
N THR A 286 29.50 -28.84 -18.08
CA THR A 286 29.68 -29.79 -19.19
C THR A 286 30.92 -30.65 -18.93
N PRO A 287 31.02 -31.86 -19.49
CA PRO A 287 32.19 -32.72 -19.27
C PRO A 287 33.53 -32.02 -19.57
N VAL A 288 33.54 -31.06 -20.49
CA VAL A 288 34.71 -30.22 -20.82
C VAL A 288 35.03 -29.23 -19.69
N GLU A 289 34.04 -28.52 -19.16
CA GLU A 289 34.22 -27.61 -18.01
C GLU A 289 34.62 -28.37 -16.73
N GLN A 290 34.12 -29.59 -16.54
CA GLN A 290 34.53 -30.48 -15.44
C GLN A 290 36.01 -30.89 -15.54
N LEU A 291 36.53 -31.08 -16.76
CA LEU A 291 37.94 -31.37 -16.99
C LEU A 291 38.84 -30.17 -16.67
N ASP A 292 38.43 -28.96 -17.02
CA ASP A 292 39.17 -27.74 -16.70
C ASP A 292 39.22 -27.48 -15.18
N ILE A 293 38.10 -27.71 -14.48
CA ILE A 293 38.04 -27.60 -13.01
C ILE A 293 38.96 -28.66 -12.37
N LEU A 294 38.91 -29.91 -12.82
CA LEU A 294 39.78 -30.99 -12.33
C LEU A 294 41.26 -30.71 -12.58
N ALA A 295 41.61 -30.13 -13.74
CA ALA A 295 43.00 -29.76 -14.06
C ALA A 295 43.49 -28.65 -13.12
N GLY A 296 42.63 -27.67 -12.82
CA GLY A 296 42.91 -26.63 -11.83
C GLY A 296 43.12 -27.17 -10.40
N LEU A 297 42.34 -28.18 -9.98
CA LEU A 297 42.48 -28.82 -8.68
C LEU A 297 43.75 -29.67 -8.56
N CYS A 298 44.14 -30.38 -9.63
CA CYS A 298 45.40 -31.11 -9.70
C CYS A 298 46.60 -30.15 -9.64
N GLY A 299 46.53 -29.02 -10.36
CA GLY A 299 47.60 -28.00 -10.35
C GLY A 299 47.77 -27.31 -8.98
N ARG A 300 46.71 -27.28 -8.17
CA ARG A 300 46.72 -26.75 -6.80
C ARG A 300 47.00 -27.80 -5.72
N GLY A 301 47.18 -29.07 -6.10
CA GLY A 301 47.53 -30.17 -5.20
C GLY A 301 46.36 -30.74 -4.37
N PHE A 302 45.12 -30.40 -4.70
CA PHE A 302 43.93 -30.92 -4.00
C PHE A 302 43.52 -32.32 -4.48
N VAL A 303 44.02 -32.76 -5.63
CA VAL A 303 43.74 -34.06 -6.24
C VAL A 303 45.07 -34.65 -6.72
N THR A 304 45.29 -35.94 -6.49
CA THR A 304 46.50 -36.61 -6.96
C THR A 304 46.46 -36.81 -8.48
N ARG A 305 47.64 -36.94 -9.10
CA ARG A 305 47.74 -37.11 -10.56
C ARG A 305 47.07 -38.39 -11.06
N GLU A 306 47.02 -39.43 -10.24
CA GLU A 306 46.36 -40.70 -10.55
C GLU A 306 44.82 -40.58 -10.49
N GLU A 307 44.29 -39.89 -9.49
CA GLU A 307 42.86 -39.58 -9.37
C GLU A 307 42.38 -38.67 -10.51
N PHE A 308 43.22 -37.72 -10.93
CA PHE A 308 42.95 -36.86 -12.08
C PHE A 308 42.84 -37.67 -13.39
N GLU A 309 43.78 -38.56 -13.68
CA GLU A 309 43.74 -39.36 -14.93
C GLU A 309 42.57 -40.36 -14.94
N GLN A 310 42.21 -40.95 -13.79
CA GLN A 310 41.01 -41.80 -13.69
C GLN A 310 39.71 -41.01 -13.90
N ALA A 311 39.58 -39.82 -13.32
CA ALA A 311 38.41 -38.96 -13.50
C ALA A 311 38.32 -38.43 -14.93
N LYS A 312 39.45 -38.04 -15.53
CA LYS A 312 39.56 -37.60 -16.92
C LYS A 312 39.12 -38.66 -17.91
N ALA A 313 39.56 -39.91 -17.74
CA ALA A 313 39.13 -41.02 -18.59
C ALA A 313 37.60 -41.25 -18.52
N ARG A 314 37.01 -41.14 -17.33
CA ARG A 314 35.55 -41.26 -17.13
C ARG A 314 34.76 -40.11 -17.74
N LEU A 315 35.31 -38.91 -17.75
CA LEU A 315 34.66 -37.72 -18.31
C LEU A 315 34.79 -37.65 -19.83
N LEU A 316 35.94 -38.04 -20.39
CA LEU A 316 36.14 -38.15 -21.84
C LEU A 316 35.24 -39.22 -22.47
N GLY A 317 34.93 -40.31 -21.76
CA GLY A 317 33.98 -41.33 -22.22
C GLY A 317 32.50 -40.91 -22.22
N LYS A 318 32.18 -39.70 -21.71
CA LYS A 318 30.82 -39.12 -21.70
C LYS A 318 30.62 -38.05 -22.78
N ILE A 319 31.66 -37.76 -23.57
CA ILE A 319 31.64 -36.87 -24.73
C ILE A 319 31.46 -37.73 -25.98
#